data_AF-A0A6N7F326-F1
#
_entry.id   AF-A0A6N7F326-F1
#
_cell.length_a   1.000
_cell.length_b   1.000
_cell.length_c   1.000
_cell.angle_alpha   90.00
_cell.angle_beta   90.00
_cell.angle_gamma   90.00
#
_symmetry.space_group_name_H-M   'P 1'
#
loop_
_entity.id
_entity.type
_entity.pdbx_description
1 polymer ?
#
loop_
_entity_poly.entity_id
_entity_poly.type
_entity_poly.pdbx_seq_one_letter_code
_entity_poly.pdbx_strand_id
1 'polypeptide(L)'
;MRILLMLGGLVFTLAVGAVQVAESGYQAKRLMSQIQSVKSERDQMRLQWSQLVLEESTLTDEAIIYQVAEKRLGMALPTAQQVVYRVE
;
A
#
# COMPACT_ATOMS: atom_id res chain seq x y z
N MET A 1 -1.70 -36.83 -52.17
CA MET A 1 -2.75 -35.82 -51.86
C MET A 1 -3.17 -35.83 -50.38
N ARG A 2 -3.54 -36.98 -49.79
CA ARG A 2 -3.93 -37.07 -48.36
C ARG A 2 -2.90 -36.53 -47.35
N ILE A 3 -1.61 -36.84 -47.53
CA ILE A 3 -0.53 -36.38 -46.64
C ILE A 3 -0.33 -34.86 -46.70
N LEU A 4 -0.46 -34.26 -47.90
CA LEU A 4 -0.38 -32.81 -48.08
C LEU A 4 -1.52 -32.08 -47.35
N LEU A 5 -2.73 -32.63 -47.37
CA LEU A 5 -3.86 -32.09 -46.60
C LEU A 5 -3.64 -32.21 -45.08
N MET A 6 -3.11 -33.35 -44.61
CA MET A 6 -2.77 -33.54 -43.19
C MET A 6 -1.70 -32.54 -42.73
N LEU A 7 -0.62 -32.38 -43.51
CA LEU A 7 0.46 -31.42 -43.19
C LEU A 7 -0.04 -29.97 -43.22
N GLY A 8 -0.84 -29.61 -44.23
CA GLY A 8 -1.45 -28.28 -44.31
C GLY A 8 -2.35 -27.98 -43.10
N GLY A 9 -3.17 -28.94 -42.69
CA GLY A 9 -4.01 -28.81 -41.50
C GLY A 9 -3.19 -28.64 -40.22
N LEU A 10 -2.12 -29.42 -40.05
CA LEU A 10 -1.24 -29.31 -38.89
C LEU A 10 -0.59 -27.94 -38.79
N VAL A 11 -0.01 -27.44 -39.89
CA VAL A 11 0.61 -26.11 -39.94
C VAL A 11 -0.40 -25.02 -39.63
N PHE A 12 -1.62 -25.14 -40.17
CA PHE A 12 -2.69 -24.18 -39.91
C PHE A 12 -3.06 -24.13 -38.42
N THR A 13 -3.28 -25.30 -37.80
CA THR A 13 -3.59 -25.35 -36.35
C THR A 13 -2.46 -24.78 -35.48
N LEU A 14 -1.21 -25.02 -35.86
CA LEU A 14 -0.05 -24.48 -35.14
C LEU A 14 0.04 -22.96 -35.28
N ALA A 15 -0.22 -22.42 -36.47
CA ALA A 15 -0.24 -20.98 -36.72
C ALA A 15 -1.34 -20.28 -35.91
N VAL A 16 -2.54 -20.86 -35.86
CA VAL A 16 -3.65 -20.34 -35.03
C VAL A 16 -3.27 -20.36 -33.55
N GLY A 17 -2.68 -21.46 -33.06
CA GLY A 17 -2.21 -21.57 -31.68
C GLY A 17 -1.16 -20.51 -31.33
N ALA A 18 -0.21 -20.24 -32.23
CA ALA A 18 0.81 -19.21 -32.03
C ALA A 18 0.21 -17.80 -31.89
N VAL A 19 -0.76 -17.45 -32.74
CA VAL A 19 -1.47 -16.16 -32.66
C VAL A 19 -2.26 -16.05 -31.36
N GLN A 20 -2.97 -17.12 -30.96
CA GLN A 20 -3.75 -17.16 -29.72
C GLN A 20 -2.87 -16.90 -28.49
N VAL A 21 -1.69 -17.51 -28.44
CA VAL A 21 -0.73 -17.33 -27.35
C VAL A 21 -0.19 -15.90 -27.34
N ALA A 22 0.16 -15.34 -28.49
CA ALA A 22 0.63 -13.97 -28.58
C ALA A 22 -0.42 -12.95 -28.09
N GLU A 23 -1.68 -13.11 -28.51
CA GLU A 23 -2.82 -12.31 -28.05
C GLU A 23 -3.04 -12.43 -26.54
N SER A 24 -2.95 -13.65 -25.99
CA SER A 24 -3.08 -13.86 -24.54
C SER A 24 -2.02 -13.08 -23.74
N GLY A 25 -0.78 -13.05 -24.23
CA GLY A 25 0.30 -12.28 -23.62
C GLY A 25 0.08 -10.77 -23.72
N TYR A 26 -0.47 -10.29 -24.84
CA TYR A 26 -0.81 -8.88 -25.01
C TYR A 26 -1.94 -8.44 -24.06
N GLN A 27 -3.00 -9.23 -23.94
CA GLN A 27 -4.08 -8.95 -23.00
C GLN A 27 -3.63 -8.97 -21.54
N ALA A 28 -2.77 -9.93 -21.16
CA ALA A 28 -2.20 -9.99 -19.82
C ALA A 28 -1.41 -8.72 -19.49
N LYS A 29 -0.58 -8.22 -20.43
CA LYS A 29 0.16 -6.96 -20.25
C LYS A 29 -0.78 -5.76 -20.12
N ARG A 30 -1.83 -5.69 -20.93
CA ARG A 30 -2.84 -4.61 -20.87
C ARG A 30 -3.54 -4.59 -19.51
N LEU A 31 -3.99 -5.75 -19.02
CA LEU A 31 -4.65 -5.85 -17.72
C LEU A 31 -3.70 -5.49 -16.57
N MET A 32 -2.44 -5.95 -16.64
CA MET A 32 -1.42 -5.58 -15.66
C MET A 32 -1.19 -4.07 -15.60
N SER A 33 -1.16 -3.39 -16.75
CA SER A 33 -1.04 -1.93 -16.80
C SER A 33 -2.19 -1.21 -16.10
N GLN A 34 -3.42 -1.71 -16.23
CA GLN A 34 -4.60 -1.13 -15.57
C GLN A 34 -4.56 -1.34 -14.06
N ILE A 35 -4.15 -2.52 -13.61
CA ILE A 35 -3.95 -2.78 -12.18
C ILE A 35 -2.89 -1.85 -11.62
N GLN A 36 -1.78 -1.69 -12.34
CA GLN A 36 -0.67 -0.85 -11.89
C GLN A 36 -1.07 0.63 -11.79
N SER A 37 -1.92 1.14 -12.68
CA SER A 37 -2.38 2.54 -12.60
C SER A 37 -3.22 2.80 -11.35
N VAL A 38 -4.23 1.95 -11.08
CA VAL A 38 -5.07 2.07 -9.88
C VAL A 38 -4.24 1.88 -8.60
N LYS A 39 -3.30 0.94 -8.63
CA LYS A 39 -2.39 0.70 -7.50
C LYS A 39 -1.53 1.93 -7.20
N SER A 40 -1.02 2.60 -8.24
CA SER A 40 -0.22 3.81 -8.10
C SER A 40 -1.02 4.95 -7.48
N GLU A 41 -2.27 5.16 -7.91
CA GLU A 41 -3.15 6.18 -7.34
C GLU A 41 -3.43 5.91 -5.85
N ARG A 42 -3.77 4.68 -5.52
CA ARG A 42 -3.97 4.26 -4.12
C ARG A 42 -2.70 4.45 -3.29
N ASP A 43 -1.52 4.13 -3.83
CA ASP A 43 -0.27 4.28 -3.11
C ASP A 43 0.04 5.78 -2.87
N GLN A 44 -0.26 6.67 -3.81
CA GLN A 44 -0.16 8.11 -3.61
C GLN A 44 -1.10 8.61 -2.49
N MET A 45 -2.36 8.17 -2.49
CA MET A 45 -3.31 8.50 -1.42
C MET A 45 -2.84 7.97 -0.07
N ARG A 46 -2.26 6.75 -0.02
CA ARG A 46 -1.72 6.17 1.21
C ARG A 46 -0.55 6.99 1.76
N LEU A 47 0.32 7.49 0.88
CA LEU A 47 1.43 8.36 1.29
C LEU A 47 0.90 9.66 1.91
N GLN A 48 -0.05 10.33 1.24
CA GLN A 48 -0.68 11.55 1.77
C GLN A 48 -1.36 11.30 3.12
N TRP A 49 -2.10 10.20 3.24
CA TRP A 49 -2.71 9.80 4.50
C TRP A 49 -1.68 9.56 5.60
N SER A 50 -0.59 8.85 5.29
CA SER A 50 0.48 8.61 6.27
C SER A 50 1.13 9.90 6.75
N GLN A 51 1.31 10.87 5.84
CA GLN A 51 1.81 12.19 6.19
C GLN A 51 0.82 12.94 7.09
N LEU A 52 -0.47 12.96 6.75
CA LEU A 52 -1.49 13.62 7.56
C LEU A 52 -1.55 13.05 8.98
N VAL A 53 -1.47 11.72 9.12
CA VAL A 53 -1.45 11.06 10.42
C VAL A 53 -0.22 11.46 11.24
N LEU A 54 0.95 11.60 10.60
CA LEU A 54 2.17 12.09 11.26
C LEU A 54 2.03 13.56 11.70
N GLU A 55 1.39 14.40 10.89
CA GLU A 55 1.08 15.78 11.24
C GLU A 55 0.10 15.85 12.43
N GLU A 56 -0.93 15.01 12.44
CA GLU A 56 -1.91 14.91 13.54
C GLU A 56 -1.30 14.34 14.83
N SER A 57 -0.47 13.30 14.75
CA SER A 57 0.20 12.72 15.91
C SER A 57 1.16 13.73 16.54
N THR A 58 1.83 14.56 15.74
CA THR A 58 2.71 15.63 16.25
C THR A 58 1.93 16.71 17.03
N LEU A 59 0.64 16.93 16.69
CA LEU A 59 -0.23 17.84 17.43
C LEU A 59 -0.87 17.20 18.67
N THR A 60 -0.89 15.87 18.75
CA THR A 60 -1.62 15.11 19.78
C THR A 60 -0.70 14.48 20.83
N ASP A 61 0.57 14.25 20.52
CA ASP A 61 1.55 13.67 21.43
C ASP A 61 1.98 14.67 22.50
N GLU A 62 1.27 14.62 23.64
CA GLU A 62 1.80 14.71 25.01
C GLU A 62 2.34 16.08 25.50
N ALA A 63 3.00 16.87 24.65
CA ALA A 63 3.56 18.19 24.98
C ALA A 63 2.48 19.24 25.29
N ILE A 64 1.29 19.14 24.68
CA ILE A 64 0.16 20.03 24.98
C ILE A 64 -0.41 19.72 26.37
N ILE A 65 -0.52 18.44 26.75
CA ILE A 65 -1.04 18.08 28.07
C ILE A 65 -0.09 18.56 29.16
N TYR A 66 1.22 18.36 28.99
CA TYR A 66 2.23 18.87 29.92
C TYR A 66 2.27 20.40 29.99
N GLN A 67 2.26 21.10 28.85
CA GLN A 67 2.21 22.57 28.86
C GLN A 67 0.94 23.12 29.49
N VAL A 68 -0.21 22.50 29.25
CA VAL A 68 -1.49 22.94 29.83
C VAL A 68 -1.53 22.63 31.32
N ALA A 69 -1.03 21.47 31.76
CA ALA A 69 -0.91 21.13 33.17
C ALA A 69 0.06 22.07 33.91
N GLU A 70 1.21 22.40 33.31
CA GLU A 70 2.18 23.32 33.90
C GLU A 70 1.66 24.77 33.91
N LYS A 71 1.14 25.27 32.78
CA LYS A 71 0.73 26.69 32.66
C LYS A 71 -0.63 27.02 33.26
N ARG A 72 -1.61 26.10 33.23
CA ARG A 72 -2.97 26.37 33.75
C ARG A 72 -3.25 25.72 35.08
N LEU A 73 -2.60 24.61 35.41
CA LEU A 73 -2.81 23.88 36.66
C LEU A 73 -1.62 24.01 37.61
N GLY A 74 -0.51 24.64 37.20
CA GLY A 74 0.68 24.83 38.04
C GLY A 74 1.39 23.53 38.41
N MET A 75 1.15 22.44 37.66
CA MET A 75 1.73 21.14 37.95
C MET A 75 3.18 21.07 37.47
N ALA A 76 4.09 20.68 38.38
CA ALA A 76 5.48 20.34 38.07
C ALA A 76 5.70 18.84 38.28
N LEU A 77 6.59 18.23 37.48
CA LEU A 77 6.91 16.81 37.61
C LEU A 77 7.55 16.54 38.99
N PRO A 78 6.97 15.67 39.83
CA PRO A 78 7.51 15.42 41.17
C PRO A 78 8.87 14.74 41.07
N THR A 79 9.89 15.34 41.70
CA THR A 79 11.22 14.74 41.84
C THR A 79 11.11 13.44 42.63
N ALA A 80 11.96 12.44 42.35
CA ALA A 80 11.89 11.08 42.94
C ALA A 80 11.78 11.03 44.49
N GLN A 81 12.09 12.12 45.18
CA GLN A 81 11.95 12.30 46.63
C GLN A 81 10.52 12.58 47.12
N GLN A 82 9.56 12.84 46.21
CA GLN A 82 8.15 13.14 46.54
C GLN A 82 7.19 11.98 46.22
N VAL A 83 7.68 10.87 45.67
CA VAL A 83 6.87 9.69 45.35
C VAL A 83 6.84 8.77 46.56
N VAL A 84 5.72 8.78 47.30
CA VAL A 84 5.48 7.87 48.41
C VAL A 84 4.69 6.67 47.89
N TYR A 85 5.35 5.53 47.74
CA TYR A 85 4.65 4.28 47.42
C TYR A 85 3.93 3.80 48.68
N ARG A 86 2.59 3.85 48.67
CA ARG A 86 1.78 3.17 49.69
C ARG A 86 1.80 1.69 49.35
N VAL A 87 2.62 0.93 50.07
CA VAL A 87 2.56 -0.53 50.08
C VAL A 87 1.28 -0.89 50.83
N GLU A 88 0.35 -1.55 50.15
CA GLU A 88 -0.74 -2.30 50.81
C GLU A 88 -0.29 -3.72 51.12
#